data_AF-A0A920SEA3-F1
#
_entry.id   AF-A0A920SEA3-F1
#
_cell.length_a   1.000
_cell.length_b   1.000
_cell.length_c   1.000
_cell.angle_alpha   90.00
_cell.angle_beta   90.00
_cell.angle_gamma   90.00
#
_symmetry.space_group_name_H-M   'P 1'
#
loop_
_entity.id
_entity.type
_entity.pdbx_description
1 polymer ?
#
loop_
_entity_poly.entity_id
_entity_poly.type
_entity_poly.pdbx_seq_one_letter_code
_entity_poly.pdbx_strand_id
1 'polypeptide(L)'
;MDYYDTNDMKVIVDRSARILDMVADTEGLELIASRSRGTPRVANRLLKRTRDYALVKANNRVDGAVAKAALEQLNVDELGLDISDHRLLISLIDKFSGGPLDWKPCRRR
;
A
#
# COMPACT_ATOMS: atom_id res chain seq x y z
N MET A 1 -5.23 -7.39 17.77
CA MET A 1 -4.69 -7.08 16.44
C MET A 1 -3.71 -5.95 16.66
N ASP A 2 -2.44 -6.30 16.84
CA ASP A 2 -1.39 -5.32 17.13
C ASP A 2 -1.03 -4.60 15.85
N TYR A 3 -1.66 -3.43 15.67
CA TYR A 3 -1.20 -2.46 14.68
C TYR A 3 0.17 -2.00 15.12
N TYR A 4 1.16 -2.16 14.25
CA TYR A 4 2.49 -1.62 14.52
C TYR A 4 2.39 -0.11 14.60
N ASP A 5 3.11 0.47 15.57
CA ASP A 5 3.25 1.91 15.65
C ASP A 5 3.91 2.42 14.36
N THR A 6 3.64 3.67 14.02
CA THR A 6 4.21 4.31 12.82
C THR A 6 5.73 4.25 12.86
N ASN A 7 6.32 4.34 14.05
CA ASN A 7 7.76 4.26 14.24
C ASN A 7 8.33 2.86 13.92
N ASP A 8 7.66 1.79 14.38
CA ASP A 8 8.06 0.42 14.07
C ASP A 8 7.88 0.10 12.58
N MET A 9 6.84 0.67 11.95
CA MET A 9 6.69 0.59 10.50
C MET A 9 7.85 1.23 9.75
N LYS A 10 8.33 2.40 10.16
CA LYS A 10 9.52 3.01 9.53
C LYS A 10 10.72 2.08 9.61
N VAL A 11 10.97 1.46 10.77
CA VAL A 11 12.09 0.51 10.94
C VAL A 11 11.96 -0.69 10.01
N ILE A 12 10.75 -1.23 9.86
CA ILE A 12 10.49 -2.38 8.98
C ILE A 12 10.67 -1.99 7.51
N VAL A 13 10.15 -0.84 7.11
CA VAL A 13 10.25 -0.33 5.73
C VAL A 13 11.70 0.02 5.38
N ASP A 14 12.45 0.65 6.29
CA ASP A 14 13.88 0.94 6.12
C ASP A 14 14.71 -0.34 5.97
N ARG A 15 14.47 -1.33 6.84
CA ARG A 15 15.14 -2.64 6.72
C ARG A 15 14.86 -3.30 5.37
N SER A 16 13.60 -3.28 4.92
CA SER A 16 13.22 -3.81 3.62
C SER A 16 13.85 -3.03 2.45
N ALA A 17 13.97 -1.71 2.56
CA ALA A 17 14.62 -0.86 1.56
C ALA A 17 16.10 -1.25 1.39
N ARG A 18 16.82 -1.48 2.50
CA ARG A 18 18.22 -1.94 2.48
C ARG A 18 18.38 -3.32 1.84
N ILE A 19 17.46 -4.26 2.12
CA ILE A 19 17.50 -5.60 1.52
C ILE A 19 17.31 -5.54 0.00
N LEU A 20 16.54 -4.55 -0.48
CA LEU A 20 16.25 -4.37 -1.89
C LEU A 20 17.25 -3.43 -2.60
N ASP A 21 18.31 -3.03 -1.89
CA ASP A 21 19.40 -2.18 -2.37
C ASP A 21 18.91 -0.88 -3.04
N MET A 22 17.90 -0.25 -2.43
CA MET A 22 17.37 1.04 -2.89
C MET A 22 17.77 2.16 -1.95
N VAL A 23 17.95 3.35 -2.50
CA VAL A 23 18.17 4.58 -1.72
C VAL A 23 16.81 5.25 -1.53
N ALA A 24 16.31 5.30 -0.29
CA ALA A 24 15.07 5.99 0.04
C ALA A 24 15.34 7.11 1.04
N ASP A 25 14.74 8.27 0.83
CA ASP A 25 14.79 9.37 1.78
C ASP A 25 13.76 9.18 2.91
N THR A 26 13.98 9.85 4.03
CA THR A 26 13.14 9.76 5.23
C THR A 26 11.69 10.11 4.90
N GLU A 27 11.48 11.15 4.09
CA GLU A 27 10.15 11.58 3.65
C GLU A 27 9.45 10.52 2.77
N GLY A 28 10.21 9.84 1.91
CA GLY A 28 9.68 8.74 1.07
C GLY A 28 9.26 7.53 1.91
N LEU A 29 10.05 7.17 2.92
CA LEU A 29 9.75 6.08 3.85
C LEU A 29 8.50 6.40 4.69
N GLU A 30 8.36 7.64 5.16
CA GLU A 30 7.19 8.10 5.92
C GLU A 30 5.89 8.05 5.11
N LEU A 31 5.93 8.45 3.84
CA LEU A 31 4.79 8.38 2.93
C LEU A 31 4.33 6.94 2.65
N ILE A 32 5.24 5.98 2.64
CA ILE A 32 4.93 4.56 2.46
C ILE A 32 4.43 3.94 3.78
N ALA A 33 5.04 4.30 4.91
CA ALA A 33 4.66 3.84 6.24
C ALA A 33 3.24 4.30 6.63
N SER A 34 2.90 5.57 6.36
CA SER A 34 1.56 6.12 6.64
C SER A 34 0.45 5.41 5.83
N ARG A 35 0.72 5.08 4.56
CA ARG A 35 -0.26 4.41 3.68
C ARG A 35 -0.34 2.89 3.82
N SER A 36 0.48 2.28 4.68
CA SER A 36 0.50 0.82 4.85
C SER A 36 -0.42 0.29 5.94
N ARG A 37 -1.28 1.14 6.52
CA ARG A 37 -2.35 0.77 7.48
C ARG A 37 -1.83 -0.05 8.68
N GLY A 38 -0.59 0.21 9.12
CA GLY A 38 0.06 -0.54 10.21
C GLY A 38 0.33 -2.02 9.89
N THR A 39 0.26 -2.41 8.62
CA THR A 39 0.49 -3.80 8.18
C THR A 39 1.81 -3.94 7.42
N PRO A 40 2.81 -4.67 7.97
CA PRO A 40 4.11 -4.89 7.32
C PRO A 40 3.99 -5.45 5.89
N ARG A 41 2.98 -6.29 5.65
CA ARG A 41 2.75 -6.93 4.36
C ARG A 41 2.38 -5.93 3.26
N VAL A 42 1.54 -4.94 3.58
CA VAL A 42 1.15 -3.88 2.64
C VAL A 42 2.33 -2.94 2.42
N ALA A 43 3.06 -2.58 3.47
CA ALA A 43 4.26 -1.74 3.39
C ALA A 43 5.30 -2.34 2.42
N ASN A 44 5.61 -3.63 2.58
CA ASN A 44 6.54 -4.33 1.70
C ASN A 44 6.04 -4.44 0.25
N ARG A 45 4.73 -4.56 0.04
CA ARG A 45 4.14 -4.58 -1.31
C ARG A 45 4.26 -3.22 -2.00
N LEU A 46 3.97 -2.15 -1.28
CA LEU A 46 4.07 -0.78 -1.78
C LEU A 46 5.53 -0.43 -2.09
N LEU A 47 6.45 -0.72 -1.16
CA LEU A 47 7.87 -0.45 -1.33
C LEU A 47 8.46 -1.13 -2.58
N LYS A 48 8.12 -2.40 -2.84
CA LYS A 48 8.55 -3.09 -4.08
C LYS A 48 8.07 -2.38 -5.35
N ARG A 49 6.81 -1.95 -5.37
CA ARG A 49 6.22 -1.25 -6.51
C ARG A 49 6.81 0.16 -6.71
N THR A 50 7.02 0.90 -5.63
CA THR A 50 7.66 2.21 -5.66
C THR A 50 9.11 2.11 -6.13
N ARG A 51 9.83 1.05 -5.74
CA ARG A 51 11.16 0.75 -6.26
C ARG A 51 11.15 0.51 -7.76
N ASP A 52 10.25 -0.34 -8.25
CA ASP A 52 10.18 -0.64 -9.69
C ASP A 52 9.90 0.65 -10.49
N TYR A 53 9.11 1.57 -9.93
CA TYR A 53 8.93 2.91 -10.48
C TYR A 53 10.22 3.76 -10.47
N ALA A 54 10.92 3.80 -9.33
CA ALA A 54 12.15 4.57 -9.17
C ALA A 54 13.32 4.03 -10.01
N LEU A 55 13.37 2.73 -10.28
CA LEU A 55 14.33 2.13 -11.19
C LEU A 55 14.15 2.64 -12.63
N VAL A 56 12.91 2.83 -13.07
CA VAL A 56 12.61 3.29 -14.44
C VAL A 56 12.72 4.81 -14.57
N LYS A 57 12.33 5.58 -13.54
CA LYS A 57 12.21 7.04 -13.63
C LYS A 57 13.24 7.85 -12.84
N ALA A 58 13.89 7.28 -11.82
CA ALA A 58 14.63 8.04 -10.81
C ALA A 58 15.94 7.38 -10.36
N ASN A 59 16.59 6.57 -11.22
CA ASN A 59 17.90 5.96 -10.95
C ASN A 59 18.01 5.26 -9.58
N ASN A 60 16.98 4.49 -9.20
CA ASN A 60 16.92 3.73 -7.94
C ASN A 60 16.91 4.60 -6.65
N ARG A 61 16.56 5.88 -6.77
CA ARG A 61 16.37 6.79 -5.64
C ARG A 61 14.89 7.12 -5.44
N VAL A 62 14.41 6.97 -4.20
CA VAL A 62 13.04 7.24 -3.79
C VAL A 62 13.04 8.46 -2.86
N ASP A 63 12.83 9.64 -3.43
CA ASP A 63 12.55 10.87 -2.66
C ASP A 63 11.03 11.01 -2.41
N GLY A 64 10.62 11.93 -1.53
CA GLY A 64 9.19 12.16 -1.21
C GLY A 64 8.33 12.43 -2.45
N ALA A 65 8.84 13.20 -3.41
CA ALA A 65 8.17 13.46 -4.68
C ALA A 65 8.03 12.20 -5.57
N VAL A 66 9.07 11.36 -5.63
CA VAL A 66 9.05 10.10 -6.39
C VAL A 66 8.10 9.10 -5.75
N ALA A 67 8.10 9.01 -4.42
CA ALA A 67 7.17 8.17 -3.67
C ALA A 67 5.73 8.61 -3.93
N LYS A 68 5.44 9.91 -3.90
CA LYS A 68 4.11 10.45 -4.21
C LYS A 68 3.69 10.11 -5.64
N ALA A 69 4.54 10.38 -6.63
CA ALA A 69 4.26 10.08 -8.04
C ALA A 69 4.06 8.57 -8.29
N ALA A 70 4.84 7.72 -7.61
CA ALA A 70 4.65 6.27 -7.68
C ALA A 70 3.30 5.86 -7.11
N LEU A 71 2.93 6.36 -5.94
CA LEU A 71 1.66 6.04 -5.27
C LEU A 71 0.44 6.53 -6.07
N GLU A 72 0.52 7.72 -6.66
CA GLU A 72 -0.50 8.25 -7.58
C GLU A 72 -0.66 7.34 -8.81
N GLN A 73 0.45 6.89 -9.41
CA GLN A 73 0.39 5.96 -10.54
C GLN A 73 -0.17 4.59 -10.13
N LEU A 74 0.09 4.17 -8.90
CA LEU A 74 -0.52 2.99 -8.32
C LEU A 74 -1.99 3.18 -7.91
N ASN A 75 -2.52 4.40 -8.00
CA ASN A 75 -3.85 4.79 -7.54
C ASN A 75 -4.11 4.29 -6.10
N VAL A 76 -3.11 4.49 -5.24
CA VAL A 76 -3.22 4.20 -3.82
C VAL A 76 -3.58 5.49 -3.10
N ASP A 77 -4.77 5.51 -2.51
CA ASP A 77 -5.26 6.67 -1.79
C ASP A 77 -4.47 6.91 -0.49
N GLU A 78 -4.70 8.07 0.13
CA GLU A 78 -4.10 8.43 1.42
C GLU A 78 -4.43 7.42 2.54
N LEU A 79 -5.57 6.72 2.40
CA LEU A 79 -5.99 5.64 3.29
C LEU A 79 -5.33 4.28 2.98
N GLY A 80 -4.51 4.18 1.92
CA GLY A 80 -3.85 2.93 1.52
C GLY A 80 -4.77 1.92 0.84
N LEU A 81 -5.91 2.39 0.31
CA LEU A 81 -6.85 1.60 -0.47
C LEU A 81 -6.39 1.56 -1.93
N ASP A 82 -6.46 0.38 -2.54
CA ASP A 82 -6.12 0.16 -3.94
C ASP A 82 -7.39 0.22 -4.80
N ILE A 83 -7.26 0.43 -6.11
CA ILE A 83 -8.38 0.41 -7.07
C ILE A 83 -9.25 -0.84 -6.89
N SER A 84 -8.63 -1.98 -6.58
CA SER A 84 -9.34 -3.24 -6.36
C SER A 84 -10.26 -3.18 -5.14
N ASP A 85 -9.82 -2.53 -4.05
CA ASP A 85 -10.62 -2.30 -2.85
C ASP A 85 -11.78 -1.33 -3.16
N HIS A 86 -11.51 -0.26 -3.92
CA HIS A 86 -12.57 0.67 -4.36
C HIS A 86 -13.60 -0.02 -5.25
N ARG A 87 -13.17 -0.84 -6.19
CA ARG A 87 -14.08 -1.62 -7.06
C ARG A 87 -14.92 -2.61 -6.24
N LEU A 88 -14.34 -3.20 -5.21
CA LEU A 88 -15.07 -4.05 -4.28
C LEU A 88 -16.14 -3.24 -3.53
N LEU A 89 -15.78 -2.09 -2.97
CA LEU A 89 -16.74 -1.19 -2.29
C LEU A 89 -17.86 -0.75 -3.24
N ILE A 90 -17.52 -0.29 -4.44
CA ILE A 90 -18.51 0.14 -5.44
C ILE A 90 -19.42 -1.03 -5.83
N SER A 91 -18.85 -2.22 -6.08
CA SER A 91 -19.65 -3.41 -6.39
C SER A 91 -20.52 -3.82 -5.21
N LEU A 92 -20.08 -3.62 -3.97
CA LEU A 92 -20.87 -3.89 -2.78
C LEU A 92 -22.04 -2.92 -2.67
N ILE A 93 -21.81 -1.64 -2.92
CA ILE A 93 -22.84 -0.60 -2.91
C ILE A 93 -23.85 -0.84 -4.04
N ASP A 94 -23.39 -1.10 -5.25
CA ASP A 94 -24.22 -1.30 -6.44
C ASP A 94 -25.06 -2.60 -6.31
N LYS A 95 -24.42 -3.72 -5.98
CA LYS A 95 -25.12 -5.02 -5.91
C LYS A 95 -25.99 -5.21 -4.67
N PHE A 96 -25.65 -4.58 -3.55
CA PHE A 96 -26.35 -4.81 -2.29
C PHE A 96 -27.13 -3.59 -1.81
N SER A 97 -27.00 -2.41 -2.43
CA SER A 97 -27.67 -1.17 -1.97
C SER A 97 -27.50 -0.91 -0.46
N GLY A 98 -26.38 -1.35 0.12
CA GLY A 98 -26.11 -1.27 1.56
C GLY A 98 -26.72 -2.37 2.44
N GLY A 99 -27.37 -3.38 1.85
CA GLY A 99 -27.94 -4.53 2.55
C GLY A 99 -26.87 -5.55 3.03
N PRO A 100 -27.10 -6.24 4.16
CA PRO A 100 -26.14 -7.18 4.72
C PRO A 100 -25.87 -8.36 3.78
N LEU A 101 -24.59 -8.72 3.67
CA LEU A 101 -24.15 -9.94 2.99
C LEU A 101 -24.66 -11.16 3.78
N ASP A 102 -25.73 -11.79 3.31
CA ASP A 102 -26.06 -13.17 3.68
C ASP A 102 -24.92 -14.06 3.19
N TRP A 103 -23.97 -14.36 4.06
CA TRP A 103 -22.87 -15.32 3.82
C TRP A 103 -23.43 -16.74 3.75
N LYS A 104 -24.40 -17.01 2.87
CA LYS A 104 -24.86 -18.37 2.71
C LYS A 104 -23.69 -19.24 2.24
N PRO A 105 -23.38 -20.33 2.96
CA PRO A 105 -22.32 -21.22 2.56
C PRO A 105 -22.67 -21.74 1.17
N CYS A 106 -21.70 -21.65 0.26
CA CYS A 106 -21.77 -22.24 -1.06
C CYS A 106 -21.96 -23.75 -0.89
N ARG A 107 -23.21 -24.20 -0.78
CA ARG A 107 -23.56 -25.61 -0.96
C ARG A 107 -23.39 -25.89 -2.45
N ARG A 108 -22.18 -26.33 -2.80
CA ARG A 108 -21.92 -27.03 -4.06
C ARG A 108 -22.99 -28.12 -4.22
N ARG A 109 -23.71 -28.07 -5.33
CA ARG A 109 -24.45 -29.21 -5.88
C ARG A 109 -23.67 -29.71 -7.08
#